data_AF-X8IX68-F1
#
_entry.id   AF-X8IX68-F1
#
_cell.length_a   1.000
_cell.length_b   1.000
_cell.length_c   1.000
_cell.angle_alpha   90.00
_cell.angle_beta   90.00
_cell.angle_gamma   90.00
#
_symmetry.space_group_name_H-M   'P 1'
#
loop_
_entity.id
_entity.type
_entity.pdbx_description
1 polymer ?
#
loop_
_entity_poly.entity_id
_entity_poly.type
_entity_poly.pdbx_seq_one_letter_code
_entity_poly.pdbx_strand_id
1 'polypeptide(L)'
;MAFGAAFSDSPGLRARETRAKFATHAKGWLDEEFKNPSPSLMLSLALLAEYHSGIGERNTGHMYMGMAVRAVRARKVPHGMTYPTHIVQSNLSEALFQALEINKPIELPFPQVPISYPLAIEPDGRPPLTDSLTDLLNHGDYSKYSARCFIQMCKLAVIATRMIDHPLQLETWFNTLPESVMIRQRASLTFPPVLALHVMYWWLILQSHLSLVEQVSASVAEPVRDLSIKMCARATEKLVQLFNAFDKQFGLRYFPRNLIKVCPPRPLHPLPTNKNLIRQ
;
A
#
# COMPACT_ATOMS: atom_id res chain seq x y z
N MET A 1 20.10 0.93 -2.68
CA MET A 1 20.62 -0.36 -3.22
C MET A 1 20.09 -1.59 -2.49
N ALA A 2 20.20 -1.70 -1.16
CA ALA A 2 19.79 -2.90 -0.41
C ALA A 2 18.35 -3.39 -0.69
N PHE A 3 17.39 -2.47 -0.74
CA PHE A 3 15.99 -2.75 -1.11
C PHE A 3 15.86 -3.10 -2.61
N GLY A 4 16.29 -2.19 -3.49
CA GLY A 4 16.15 -2.34 -4.95
C GLY A 4 16.81 -3.59 -5.53
N ALA A 5 17.94 -4.03 -4.96
CA ALA A 5 18.64 -5.24 -5.40
C ALA A 5 17.81 -6.54 -5.23
N ALA A 6 16.76 -6.53 -4.39
CA ALA A 6 15.81 -7.63 -4.29
C ALA A 6 15.07 -7.92 -5.62
N PHE A 7 14.94 -6.90 -6.47
CA PHE A 7 14.25 -6.96 -7.76
C PHE A 7 15.20 -7.14 -8.95
N SER A 8 16.52 -7.29 -8.69
CA SER A 8 17.49 -7.50 -9.75
C SER A 8 17.35 -8.90 -10.37
N ASP A 9 17.53 -8.97 -11.70
CA ASP A 9 17.63 -10.23 -12.42
C ASP A 9 18.93 -10.97 -12.12
N SER A 10 19.99 -10.26 -11.70
CA SER A 10 21.24 -10.87 -11.28
C SER A 10 21.08 -11.57 -9.93
N PRO A 11 21.27 -12.90 -9.85
CA PRO A 11 21.11 -13.64 -8.61
C PRO A 11 22.12 -13.22 -7.54
N GLY A 12 23.34 -12.81 -7.95
CA GLY A 12 24.38 -12.34 -7.03
C GLY A 12 24.03 -11.02 -6.35
N LEU A 13 23.39 -10.08 -7.06
CA LEU A 13 22.90 -8.84 -6.47
C LEU A 13 21.67 -9.08 -5.57
N ARG A 14 20.82 -10.03 -5.97
CA ARG A 14 19.62 -10.40 -5.22
C ARG A 14 19.92 -11.15 -3.93
N ALA A 15 21.07 -11.82 -3.85
CA ALA A 15 21.49 -12.59 -2.68
C ALA A 15 21.38 -11.77 -1.38
N ARG A 16 20.92 -12.42 -0.31
CA ARG A 16 20.67 -11.76 0.98
C ARG A 16 21.96 -11.13 1.52
N GLU A 17 23.08 -11.81 1.34
CA GLU A 17 24.41 -11.41 1.78
C GLU A 17 24.85 -10.13 1.08
N THR A 18 24.65 -10.03 -0.23
CA THR A 18 24.98 -8.84 -1.03
C THR A 18 24.11 -7.65 -0.62
N ARG A 19 22.80 -7.88 -0.46
CA ARG A 19 21.87 -6.84 -0.01
C ARG A 19 22.20 -6.36 1.41
N ALA A 20 22.61 -7.27 2.30
CA ALA A 20 23.04 -6.95 3.65
C ALA A 20 24.27 -6.04 3.66
N LYS A 21 25.25 -6.25 2.77
CA LYS A 21 26.40 -5.35 2.63
C LYS A 21 25.97 -3.92 2.30
N PHE A 22 25.03 -3.73 1.37
CA PHE A 22 24.48 -2.41 1.07
C PHE A 22 23.74 -1.80 2.27
N ALA A 23 22.97 -2.59 3.00
CA ALA A 23 22.24 -2.11 4.17
C ALA A 23 23.19 -1.70 5.30
N THR A 24 24.21 -2.51 5.60
CA THR A 24 25.25 -2.20 6.58
C THR A 24 26.00 -0.93 6.22
N HIS A 25 26.37 -0.78 4.94
CA HIS A 25 27.03 0.44 4.49
C HIS A 25 26.12 1.66 4.70
N ALA A 26 24.86 1.61 4.26
CA ALA A 26 23.91 2.71 4.45
C ALA A 26 23.69 3.07 5.93
N LYS A 27 23.67 2.08 6.83
CA LYS A 27 23.59 2.31 8.28
C LYS A 27 24.77 3.11 8.83
N GLY A 28 25.98 2.85 8.33
CA GLY A 28 27.19 3.57 8.75
C GLY A 28 27.16 5.07 8.44
N TRP A 29 26.31 5.51 7.51
CA TRP A 29 26.12 6.93 7.18
C TRP A 29 25.04 7.62 8.02
N LEU A 30 24.23 6.87 8.77
CA LEU A 30 23.10 7.46 9.49
C LEU A 30 23.54 8.47 10.55
N ASP A 31 24.61 8.18 11.30
CA ASP A 31 25.09 9.08 12.35
C ASP A 31 25.49 10.45 11.78
N GLU A 32 26.17 10.47 10.64
CA GLU A 32 26.53 11.72 9.95
C GLU A 32 25.30 12.45 9.39
N GLU A 33 24.36 11.72 8.79
CA GLU A 33 23.12 12.34 8.30
C GLU A 33 22.22 12.86 9.43
N PHE A 34 22.23 12.25 10.61
CA PHE A 34 21.50 12.78 11.76
C PHE A 34 22.14 14.05 12.33
N LYS A 35 23.47 14.23 12.19
CA LYS A 35 24.14 15.50 12.54
C LYS A 35 23.70 16.63 11.61
N ASN A 36 23.54 16.36 10.32
CA ASN A 36 23.14 17.35 9.30
C ASN A 36 22.00 16.83 8.39
N PRO A 37 20.73 16.84 8.86
CA PRO A 37 19.64 16.18 8.16
C PRO A 37 19.37 16.69 6.72
N SER A 38 19.78 15.92 5.72
CA SER A 38 19.47 16.17 4.30
C SER A 38 18.08 15.62 3.91
N PRO A 39 17.33 16.20 2.95
CA PRO A 39 15.99 15.69 2.58
C PRO A 39 15.94 14.20 2.22
N SER A 40 17.07 13.62 1.80
CA SER A 40 17.23 12.19 1.50
C SER A 40 17.31 11.30 2.74
N LEU A 41 17.58 11.82 3.95
CA LEU A 41 17.59 11.03 5.19
C LEU A 41 16.26 10.29 5.40
N MET A 42 15.14 10.98 5.18
CA MET A 42 13.81 10.37 5.29
C MET A 42 13.65 9.19 4.33
N LEU A 43 13.94 9.39 3.04
CA LEU A 43 13.83 8.34 2.03
C LEU A 43 14.78 7.16 2.33
N SER A 44 15.98 7.47 2.83
CA SER A 44 16.98 6.46 3.20
C SER A 44 16.49 5.57 4.34
N LEU A 45 15.87 6.18 5.36
CA LEU A 45 15.27 5.45 6.48
C LEU A 45 14.06 4.62 6.04
N ALA A 46 13.20 5.13 5.16
CA ALA A 46 12.09 4.38 4.59
C ALA A 46 12.57 3.15 3.77
N LEU A 47 13.60 3.34 2.94
CA LEU A 47 14.20 2.23 2.17
C LEU A 47 14.90 1.20 3.05
N LEU A 48 15.50 1.62 4.17
CA LEU A 48 16.03 0.71 5.19
C LEU A 48 14.90 -0.05 5.90
N ALA A 49 13.80 0.62 6.21
CA ALA A 49 12.61 -0.01 6.77
C ALA A 49 12.08 -1.12 5.86
N GLU A 50 11.90 -0.81 4.57
CA GLU A 50 11.43 -1.75 3.56
C GLU A 50 12.40 -2.92 3.33
N TYR A 51 13.72 -2.66 3.38
CA TYR A 51 14.72 -3.72 3.34
C TYR A 51 14.54 -4.70 4.50
N HIS A 52 14.45 -4.20 5.74
CA HIS A 52 14.33 -5.02 6.95
C HIS A 52 13.00 -5.79 7.00
N SER A 53 11.90 -5.12 6.71
CA SER A 53 10.59 -5.76 6.54
C SER A 53 10.65 -6.87 5.49
N GLY A 54 11.32 -6.61 4.35
CA GLY A 54 11.43 -7.55 3.24
C GLY A 54 12.27 -8.80 3.50
N ILE A 55 13.10 -8.82 4.55
CA ILE A 55 13.86 -10.01 5.00
C ILE A 55 13.28 -10.65 6.27
N GLY A 56 12.11 -10.19 6.72
CA GLY A 56 11.41 -10.73 7.90
C GLY A 56 11.76 -10.05 9.23
N GLU A 57 12.66 -9.06 9.23
CA GLU A 57 13.07 -8.31 10.42
C GLU A 57 12.10 -7.14 10.70
N ARG A 58 10.83 -7.49 10.95
CA ARG A 58 9.72 -6.51 11.03
C ARG A 58 9.93 -5.42 12.07
N ASN A 59 10.40 -5.78 13.27
CA ASN A 59 10.64 -4.81 14.35
C ASN A 59 11.70 -3.77 13.95
N THR A 60 12.76 -4.22 13.27
CA THR A 60 13.81 -3.34 12.75
C THR A 60 13.26 -2.46 11.63
N GLY A 61 12.40 -3.01 10.77
CA GLY A 61 11.67 -2.24 9.76
C GLY A 61 10.85 -1.11 10.40
N HIS A 62 10.05 -1.44 11.40
CA HIS A 62 9.23 -0.47 12.15
C HIS A 62 10.07 0.60 12.85
N MET A 63 11.23 0.22 13.42
CA MET A 63 12.15 1.16 14.05
C MET A 63 12.63 2.21 13.04
N TYR A 64 13.12 1.80 11.87
CA TYR A 64 13.60 2.73 10.84
C TYR A 64 12.48 3.59 10.28
N MET A 65 11.27 3.05 10.10
CA MET A 65 10.10 3.84 9.70
C MET A 65 9.76 4.90 10.75
N GLY A 66 9.72 4.52 12.03
CA GLY A 66 9.51 5.47 13.12
C GLY A 66 10.59 6.55 13.20
N MET A 67 11.85 6.21 12.89
CA MET A 67 12.93 7.19 12.76
C MET A 67 12.69 8.15 11.60
N ALA A 68 12.26 7.66 10.43
CA ALA A 68 11.94 8.50 9.28
C ALA A 68 10.86 9.53 9.63
N VAL A 69 9.79 9.06 10.28
CA VAL A 69 8.69 9.90 10.76
C VAL A 69 9.15 10.97 11.74
N ARG A 70 9.97 10.62 12.74
CA ARG A 70 10.52 11.59 13.70
C ARG A 70 11.48 12.58 13.04
N ALA A 71 12.31 12.14 12.09
CA ALA A 71 13.23 13.00 11.35
C ALA A 71 12.48 14.05 10.52
N VAL A 72 11.31 13.72 9.97
CA VAL A 72 10.41 14.69 9.31
C VAL A 72 9.89 15.72 10.30
N ARG A 73 9.39 15.28 11.47
CA ARG A 73 8.86 16.19 12.49
C ARG A 73 9.91 17.14 13.07
N ALA A 74 11.14 16.68 13.23
CA ALA A 74 12.23 17.48 13.79
C ALA A 74 12.69 18.62 12.87
N ARG A 75 12.38 18.55 11.57
CA ARG A 75 12.66 19.65 10.66
C ARG A 75 11.70 20.79 10.93
N LYS A 76 12.22 21.93 11.38
CA LYS A 76 11.51 23.20 11.34
C LYS A 76 11.27 23.56 9.88
N VAL A 77 10.02 23.53 9.43
CA VAL A 77 9.65 24.09 8.12
C VAL A 77 9.77 25.61 8.22
N PRO A 78 10.56 26.28 7.38
CA PRO A 78 10.42 27.71 7.22
C PRO A 78 9.01 28.02 6.71
N HIS A 79 8.36 29.05 7.28
CA HIS A 79 7.05 29.50 6.82
C HIS A 79 7.13 29.79 5.30
N GLY A 80 6.28 29.12 4.51
CA GLY A 80 6.17 29.35 3.06
C GLY A 80 6.89 28.34 2.15
N MET A 81 7.66 27.38 2.68
CA MET A 81 8.29 26.35 1.84
C MET A 81 7.42 25.09 1.79
N THR A 82 6.81 24.83 0.62
CA THR A 82 6.07 23.60 0.35
C THR A 82 7.09 22.46 0.24
N TYR A 83 7.03 21.46 1.13
CA TYR A 83 7.81 20.24 0.97
C TYR A 83 7.60 19.63 -0.42
N PRO A 84 8.48 18.72 -0.87
CA PRO A 84 8.09 17.70 -1.82
C PRO A 84 6.98 16.87 -1.15
N THR A 85 5.74 17.31 -1.34
CA THR A 85 4.50 16.82 -0.71
C THR A 85 4.39 15.30 -0.82
N HIS A 86 4.91 14.74 -1.90
CA HIS A 86 4.91 13.31 -2.18
C HIS A 86 5.70 12.46 -1.16
N ILE A 87 6.87 12.89 -0.66
CA ILE A 87 7.68 12.03 0.25
C ILE A 87 7.06 12.01 1.65
N VAL A 88 6.54 13.14 2.11
CA VAL A 88 5.81 13.22 3.39
C VAL A 88 4.49 12.45 3.30
N GLN A 89 3.77 12.54 2.18
CA GLN A 89 2.56 11.76 1.94
C GLN A 89 2.82 10.25 1.89
N SER A 90 3.98 9.81 1.40
CA SER A 90 4.29 8.37 1.23
C SER A 90 4.47 7.71 2.57
N ASN A 91 5.30 8.32 3.40
CA ASN A 91 5.60 7.81 4.73
C ASN A 91 4.43 8.03 5.69
N LEU A 92 3.60 9.06 5.48
CA LEU A 92 2.32 9.15 6.16
C LEU A 92 1.44 7.96 5.76
N SER A 93 1.26 7.67 4.47
CA SER A 93 0.45 6.52 4.06
C SER A 93 0.98 5.20 4.64
N GLU A 94 2.30 4.98 4.62
CA GLU A 94 2.92 3.78 5.20
C GLU A 94 2.76 3.69 6.71
N ALA A 95 2.92 4.81 7.43
CA ALA A 95 2.67 4.85 8.87
C ALA A 95 1.17 4.68 9.22
N LEU A 96 0.26 5.20 8.38
CA LEU A 96 -1.18 4.98 8.52
C LEU A 96 -1.52 3.50 8.28
N PHE A 97 -0.94 2.86 7.27
CA PHE A 97 -1.11 1.42 7.03
C PHE A 97 -0.53 0.57 8.15
N GLN A 98 0.64 0.94 8.67
CA GLN A 98 1.24 0.27 9.80
C GLN A 98 0.35 0.35 11.04
N ALA A 99 -0.21 1.53 11.32
CA ALA A 99 -1.11 1.73 12.46
C ALA A 99 -2.40 0.89 12.33
N LEU A 100 -2.97 0.82 11.12
CA LEU A 100 -4.10 -0.07 10.81
C LEU A 100 -3.72 -1.55 11.00
N GLU A 101 -2.53 -1.98 10.59
CA GLU A 101 -2.07 -3.37 10.75
C GLU A 101 -1.91 -3.79 12.21
N ILE A 102 -1.33 -2.92 13.04
CA ILE A 102 -1.10 -3.22 14.45
C ILE A 102 -2.32 -2.90 15.33
N ASN A 103 -3.43 -2.46 14.72
CA ASN A 103 -4.63 -1.96 15.37
C ASN A 103 -4.31 -0.96 16.51
N LYS A 104 -3.40 -0.02 16.25
CA LYS A 104 -3.04 1.04 17.20
C LYS A 104 -3.48 2.40 16.70
N PRO A 105 -3.87 3.30 17.62
CA PRO A 105 -4.15 4.68 17.26
C PRO A 105 -2.90 5.33 16.66
N ILE A 106 -3.13 6.17 15.66
CA ILE A 106 -2.07 6.88 14.96
C ILE A 106 -1.54 7.99 15.84
N GLU A 107 -0.25 7.91 16.18
CA GLU A 107 0.44 8.98 16.91
C GLU A 107 0.85 10.15 15.98
N LEU A 108 0.50 10.11 14.70
CA LEU A 108 0.78 11.16 13.72
C LEU A 108 -0.34 12.21 13.66
N PRO A 109 -0.01 13.51 13.74
CA PRO A 109 -1.00 14.54 13.45
C PRO A 109 -1.50 14.35 12.02
N PHE A 110 -2.81 14.43 11.85
CA PHE A 110 -3.43 14.41 10.53
C PHE A 110 -2.88 15.56 9.68
N PRO A 111 -2.63 15.35 8.38
CA PRO A 111 -2.23 16.42 7.50
C PRO A 111 -3.33 17.49 7.50
N GLN A 112 -3.00 18.69 7.98
CA GLN A 112 -3.93 19.83 8.00
C GLN A 112 -4.10 20.44 6.59
N VAL A 113 -3.13 20.20 5.71
CA VAL A 113 -3.20 20.61 4.31
C VAL A 113 -3.92 19.51 3.51
N PRO A 114 -4.92 19.86 2.68
CA PRO A 114 -5.54 18.91 1.77
C PRO A 114 -4.50 18.16 0.93
N ILE A 115 -4.69 16.85 0.76
CA ILE A 115 -3.87 16.04 -0.14
C ILE A 115 -4.25 16.44 -1.57
N SER A 116 -3.59 17.49 -2.05
CA SER A 116 -3.79 18.08 -3.37
C SER A 116 -2.68 17.69 -4.32
N TYR A 117 -3.01 17.67 -5.61
CA TYR A 117 -2.02 17.50 -6.67
C TYR A 117 -1.04 18.68 -6.64
N PRO A 118 0.27 18.44 -6.85
CA PRO A 118 1.12 19.47 -7.43
C PRO A 118 0.49 19.76 -8.82
N LEU A 119 -0.02 20.97 -9.02
CA LEU A 119 -0.62 21.36 -10.31
C LEU A 119 0.36 21.02 -11.45
N ALA A 120 -0.14 20.31 -12.47
CA ALA A 120 0.56 19.72 -13.64
C ALA A 120 0.92 18.21 -13.62
N ILE A 121 0.12 17.35 -12.98
CA ILE A 121 0.14 15.88 -13.21
C ILE A 121 -1.22 15.40 -13.74
N GLU A 122 -1.75 16.06 -14.76
CA GLU A 122 -2.78 15.44 -15.58
C GLU A 122 -2.05 14.61 -16.65
N PRO A 123 -2.22 13.27 -16.68
CA PRO A 123 -1.83 12.53 -17.88
C PRO A 123 -2.68 13.07 -19.04
N ASP A 124 -2.06 13.33 -20.18
CA ASP A 124 -2.68 14.00 -21.33
C ASP A 124 -3.75 13.13 -22.04
N GLY A 125 -4.15 12.01 -21.44
CA GLY A 125 -5.13 11.10 -22.01
C GLY A 125 -5.38 9.85 -21.17
N ARG A 126 -6.04 8.87 -21.80
CA ARG A 126 -6.25 7.53 -21.25
C ARG A 126 -4.94 6.73 -21.22
N PRO A 127 -4.75 5.79 -20.30
CA PRO A 127 -3.56 4.96 -20.31
C PRO A 127 -3.46 4.18 -21.63
N PRO A 128 -2.26 3.97 -22.18
CA PRO A 128 -2.07 3.25 -23.42
C PRO A 128 -2.68 1.84 -23.32
N LEU A 129 -3.41 1.44 -24.37
CA LEU A 129 -3.73 0.03 -24.61
C LEU A 129 -2.48 -0.62 -25.18
N THR A 130 -1.78 -1.42 -24.38
CA THR A 130 -0.61 -2.16 -24.82
C THR A 130 -0.63 -3.57 -24.25
N ASP A 131 -0.24 -4.54 -25.08
CA ASP A 131 -0.04 -5.93 -24.70
C ASP A 131 1.40 -6.20 -24.25
N SER A 132 2.29 -5.20 -24.37
CA SER A 132 3.72 -5.29 -24.09
C SER A 132 4.05 -4.67 -22.73
N LEU A 133 4.62 -5.47 -21.83
CA LEU A 133 5.09 -5.02 -20.52
C LEU A 133 6.15 -3.91 -20.64
N THR A 134 7.07 -4.05 -21.59
CA THR A 134 8.13 -3.08 -21.82
C THR A 134 7.57 -1.73 -22.25
N ASP A 135 6.56 -1.73 -23.13
CA ASP A 135 5.93 -0.49 -23.59
C ASP A 135 5.09 0.15 -22.48
N LEU A 136 4.46 -0.66 -21.62
CA LEU A 136 3.72 -0.18 -20.45
C LEU A 136 4.65 0.53 -19.46
N LEU A 137 5.79 -0.09 -19.12
CA LEU A 137 6.73 0.44 -18.13
C LEU A 137 7.54 1.64 -18.65
N ASN A 138 7.82 1.68 -19.95
CA ASN A 138 8.54 2.78 -20.59
C ASN A 138 7.61 3.89 -21.10
N HIS A 139 6.30 3.81 -20.84
CA HIS A 139 5.36 4.83 -21.27
C HIS A 139 5.72 6.19 -20.66
N GLY A 140 5.74 7.25 -21.47
CA GLY A 140 6.13 8.60 -21.04
C GLY A 140 5.33 9.14 -19.85
N ASP A 141 4.06 8.70 -19.73
CA ASP A 141 3.19 9.06 -18.60
C ASP A 141 3.20 8.07 -17.42
N TYR A 142 3.99 7.00 -17.42
CA TYR A 142 4.00 6.00 -16.34
C TYR A 142 4.20 6.67 -14.97
N SER A 143 5.12 7.63 -14.88
CA SER A 143 5.39 8.41 -13.68
C SER A 143 4.18 9.24 -13.24
N LYS A 144 3.43 9.83 -14.18
CA LYS A 144 2.20 10.58 -13.92
C LYS A 144 1.10 9.66 -13.35
N TYR A 145 0.90 8.48 -13.95
CA TYR A 145 -0.05 7.47 -13.45
C TYR A 145 0.33 6.95 -12.07
N SER A 146 1.61 6.66 -11.86
CA SER A 146 2.14 6.20 -10.58
C SER A 146 1.92 7.25 -9.48
N ALA A 147 2.25 8.52 -9.75
CA ALA A 147 2.02 9.62 -8.82
C ALA A 147 0.53 9.81 -8.50
N ARG A 148 -0.36 9.69 -9.50
CA ARG A 148 -1.81 9.79 -9.30
C ARG A 148 -2.35 8.65 -8.43
N CYS A 149 -1.98 7.41 -8.72
CA CYS A 149 -2.40 6.26 -7.91
C CYS A 149 -1.90 6.41 -6.48
N PHE A 150 -0.65 6.84 -6.31
CA PHE A 150 -0.06 7.10 -5.00
C PHE A 150 -0.82 8.18 -4.21
N ILE A 151 -1.20 9.31 -4.84
CA ILE A 151 -2.03 10.34 -4.19
C ILE A 151 -3.38 9.76 -3.76
N GLN A 152 -4.00 8.93 -4.59
CA GLN A 152 -5.26 8.25 -4.26
C GLN A 152 -5.09 7.27 -3.11
N MET A 153 -4.00 6.52 -3.04
CA MET A 153 -3.66 5.66 -1.89
C MET A 153 -3.50 6.48 -0.61
N CYS A 154 -2.88 7.66 -0.68
CA CYS A 154 -2.74 8.54 0.48
C CYS A 154 -4.10 9.06 0.99
N LYS A 155 -5.00 9.46 0.07
CA LYS A 155 -6.37 9.86 0.41
C LYS A 155 -7.14 8.71 1.06
N LEU A 156 -7.05 7.53 0.45
CA LEU A 156 -7.67 6.31 0.95
C LEU A 156 -7.16 5.94 2.35
N ALA A 157 -5.85 6.05 2.60
CA ALA A 157 -5.27 5.84 3.92
C ALA A 157 -5.87 6.80 4.95
N VAL A 158 -5.95 8.11 4.65
CA VAL A 158 -6.55 9.09 5.56
C VAL A 158 -8.02 8.78 5.84
N ILE A 159 -8.81 8.36 4.83
CA ILE A 159 -10.20 7.94 5.04
C ILE A 159 -10.25 6.73 5.97
N ALA A 160 -9.46 5.68 5.72
CA ALA A 160 -9.43 4.47 6.54
C ALA A 160 -9.11 4.77 8.02
N THR A 161 -8.19 5.71 8.26
CA THR A 161 -7.75 6.05 9.62
C THR A 161 -8.78 6.78 10.46
N ARG A 162 -9.79 7.37 9.81
CA ARG A 162 -10.91 8.04 10.49
C ARG A 162 -12.07 7.07 10.76
N MET A 163 -12.01 5.83 10.26
CA MET A 163 -13.22 5.08 9.91
C MET A 163 -13.12 3.56 10.04
N ILE A 164 -12.49 3.07 11.10
CA ILE A 164 -12.63 1.65 11.45
C ILE A 164 -14.12 1.26 11.60
N ASP A 165 -15.03 2.23 11.79
CA ASP A 165 -16.44 1.98 12.11
C ASP A 165 -17.50 2.36 11.03
N HIS A 166 -17.15 3.02 9.90
CA HIS A 166 -18.16 3.30 8.84
C HIS A 166 -17.67 3.04 7.39
N PRO A 167 -18.00 1.87 6.81
CA PRO A 167 -17.56 1.49 5.46
C PRO A 167 -18.15 2.33 4.31
N LEU A 168 -19.22 3.11 4.54
CA LEU A 168 -19.93 3.88 3.51
C LEU A 168 -19.07 4.97 2.82
N GLN A 169 -18.13 5.58 3.54
CA GLN A 169 -17.26 6.60 2.94
C GLN A 169 -16.20 5.98 2.02
N LEU A 170 -15.78 4.73 2.25
CA LEU A 170 -14.86 4.02 1.35
C LEU A 170 -15.53 3.79 -0.01
N GLU A 171 -16.80 3.38 0.00
CA GLU A 171 -17.58 3.18 -1.22
C GLU A 171 -17.84 4.50 -1.95
N THR A 172 -18.20 5.55 -1.22
CA THR A 172 -18.37 6.89 -1.78
C THR A 172 -17.09 7.39 -2.44
N TRP A 173 -15.95 7.24 -1.76
CA TRP A 173 -14.65 7.60 -2.33
C TRP A 173 -14.33 6.79 -3.59
N PHE A 174 -14.56 5.47 -3.59
CA PHE A 174 -14.29 4.61 -4.73
C PHE A 174 -15.08 5.05 -5.98
N ASN A 175 -16.34 5.46 -5.79
CA ASN A 175 -17.19 5.97 -6.87
C ASN A 175 -16.76 7.34 -7.42
N THR A 176 -15.88 8.07 -6.72
CA THR A 176 -15.30 9.35 -7.18
C THR A 176 -13.96 9.18 -7.92
N LEU A 177 -13.46 7.96 -8.06
CA LEU A 177 -12.18 7.71 -8.72
C LEU A 177 -12.23 8.08 -10.22
N PRO A 178 -11.21 8.76 -10.74
CA PRO A 178 -11.16 9.12 -12.16
C PRO A 178 -10.98 7.87 -13.04
N GLU A 179 -11.49 7.91 -14.29
CA GLU A 179 -11.41 6.80 -15.26
C GLU A 179 -9.95 6.34 -15.50
N SER A 180 -8.97 7.24 -15.33
CA SER A 180 -7.54 6.96 -15.50
C SER A 180 -6.94 6.01 -14.46
N VAL A 181 -7.60 5.80 -13.31
CA VAL A 181 -7.14 4.87 -12.25
C VAL A 181 -8.15 3.74 -12.00
N MET A 182 -9.07 3.52 -12.93
CA MET A 182 -10.02 2.41 -12.89
C MET A 182 -9.49 1.23 -13.73
N ILE A 183 -9.72 0.00 -13.24
CA ILE A 183 -9.39 -1.22 -13.98
C ILE A 183 -10.38 -1.37 -15.13
N ARG A 184 -9.87 -1.48 -16.36
CA ARG A 184 -10.68 -1.62 -17.58
C ARG A 184 -10.94 -3.10 -17.87
N GLN A 185 -12.18 -3.44 -18.24
CA GLN A 185 -12.55 -4.81 -18.61
C GLN A 185 -11.93 -5.29 -19.94
N ARG A 186 -11.51 -4.38 -20.82
CA ARG A 186 -11.01 -4.69 -22.17
C ARG A 186 -9.50 -4.48 -22.37
N ALA A 187 -8.78 -4.01 -21.35
CA ALA A 187 -7.33 -3.85 -21.44
C ALA A 187 -6.64 -5.18 -21.10
N SER A 188 -5.63 -5.55 -21.88
CA SER A 188 -4.79 -6.73 -21.65
C SER A 188 -3.87 -6.55 -20.44
N LEU A 189 -3.25 -5.37 -20.32
CA LEU A 189 -2.39 -4.98 -19.21
C LEU A 189 -2.95 -3.78 -18.44
N THR A 190 -2.80 -3.80 -17.12
CA THR A 190 -3.18 -2.72 -16.21
C THR A 190 -1.94 -2.25 -15.48
N PHE A 191 -1.71 -0.93 -15.42
CA PHE A 191 -0.55 -0.37 -14.71
C PHE A 191 -0.44 -0.93 -13.27
N PRO A 192 0.76 -1.38 -12.83
CA PRO A 192 0.93 -1.94 -11.48
C PRO A 192 0.42 -1.02 -10.35
N PRO A 193 0.65 0.32 -10.38
CA PRO A 193 0.11 1.23 -9.38
C PRO A 193 -1.43 1.25 -9.30
N VAL A 194 -2.13 1.00 -10.42
CA VAL A 194 -3.59 0.90 -10.45
C VAL A 194 -4.05 -0.38 -9.77
N LEU A 195 -3.46 -1.53 -10.11
CA LEU A 195 -3.77 -2.79 -9.41
C LEU A 195 -3.51 -2.67 -7.91
N ALA A 196 -2.39 -2.06 -7.52
CA ALA A 196 -2.03 -1.82 -6.13
C ALA A 196 -3.08 -0.96 -5.39
N LEU A 197 -3.61 0.09 -6.03
CA LEU A 197 -4.65 0.95 -5.46
C LEU A 197 -5.94 0.16 -5.20
N HIS A 198 -6.34 -0.68 -6.14
CA HIS A 198 -7.56 -1.50 -6.01
C HIS A 198 -7.39 -2.60 -4.96
N VAL A 199 -6.21 -3.24 -4.88
CA VAL A 199 -5.90 -4.22 -3.82
C VAL A 199 -6.01 -3.55 -2.44
N MET A 200 -5.45 -2.36 -2.30
CA MET A 200 -5.52 -1.59 -1.06
C MET A 200 -6.96 -1.24 -0.67
N TYR A 201 -7.77 -0.79 -1.62
CA TYR A 201 -9.19 -0.52 -1.39
C TYR A 201 -9.95 -1.76 -0.88
N TRP A 202 -9.85 -2.88 -1.59
CA TRP A 202 -10.56 -4.10 -1.19
C TRP A 202 -10.05 -4.69 0.12
N TRP A 203 -8.76 -4.52 0.42
CA TRP A 203 -8.22 -4.89 1.73
C TRP A 203 -8.84 -4.07 2.87
N LEU A 204 -8.96 -2.75 2.70
CA LEU A 204 -9.57 -1.89 3.71
C LEU A 204 -11.05 -2.23 3.93
N ILE A 205 -11.80 -2.50 2.85
CA ILE A 205 -13.18 -3.01 2.96
C ILE A 205 -13.22 -4.30 3.78
N LEU A 206 -12.32 -5.25 3.50
CA LEU A 206 -12.24 -6.51 4.24
C LEU A 206 -11.96 -6.28 5.73
N GLN A 207 -10.98 -5.43 6.07
CA GLN A 207 -10.61 -5.14 7.46
C GLN A 207 -11.75 -4.44 8.22
N SER A 208 -12.38 -3.43 7.63
CA SER A 208 -13.51 -2.73 8.25
C SER A 208 -14.68 -3.67 8.55
N HIS A 209 -15.05 -4.54 7.62
CA HIS A 209 -16.15 -5.48 7.84
C HIS A 209 -15.77 -6.65 8.76
N LEU A 210 -14.50 -7.07 8.79
CA LEU A 210 -14.05 -8.11 9.73
C LEU A 210 -14.12 -7.60 11.18
N SER A 211 -13.62 -6.38 11.43
CA SER A 211 -13.76 -5.69 12.72
C SER A 211 -15.23 -5.59 13.15
N LEU A 212 -16.12 -5.21 12.22
CA LEU A 212 -17.55 -5.11 12.50
C LEU A 212 -18.20 -6.47 12.82
N VAL A 213 -17.80 -7.56 12.16
CA VAL A 213 -18.28 -8.91 12.49
C VAL A 213 -17.84 -9.33 13.89
N GLU A 214 -16.60 -9.04 14.27
CA GLU A 214 -16.09 -9.31 15.62
C GLU A 214 -16.83 -8.50 16.68
N GLN A 215 -17.10 -7.22 16.43
CA GLN A 215 -17.86 -6.35 17.35
C GLN A 215 -19.34 -6.74 17.46
N VAL A 216 -20.00 -7.09 16.35
CA VAL A 216 -21.41 -7.50 16.32
C VAL A 216 -21.60 -8.91 16.91
N SER A 217 -20.58 -9.75 16.97
CA SER A 217 -20.67 -11.01 17.72
C SER A 217 -21.02 -10.82 19.21
N ALA A 218 -20.78 -9.60 19.75
CA ALA A 218 -21.15 -9.21 21.11
C ALA A 218 -22.50 -8.45 21.21
N SER A 219 -23.16 -8.08 20.10
CA SER A 219 -24.43 -7.31 20.11
C SER A 219 -25.44 -7.82 19.07
N VAL A 220 -26.73 -7.87 19.45
CA VAL A 220 -27.80 -8.67 18.81
C VAL A 220 -28.36 -8.05 17.51
N ALA A 221 -27.53 -7.73 16.50
CA ALA A 221 -27.98 -7.20 15.21
C ALA A 221 -27.59 -8.10 14.02
N GLU A 222 -28.27 -9.23 13.87
CA GLU A 222 -28.12 -10.20 12.77
C GLU A 222 -28.07 -9.60 11.34
N PRO A 223 -28.91 -8.61 10.93
CA PRO A 223 -28.86 -8.11 9.54
C PRO A 223 -27.57 -7.34 9.18
N VAL A 224 -26.95 -6.68 10.15
CA VAL A 224 -25.67 -5.95 9.93
C VAL A 224 -24.51 -6.93 9.79
N ARG A 225 -24.57 -8.03 10.55
CA ARG A 225 -23.62 -9.13 10.49
C ARG A 225 -23.67 -9.84 9.14
N ASP A 226 -24.86 -10.17 8.64
CA ASP A 226 -25.04 -10.81 7.33
C ASP A 226 -24.50 -9.96 6.19
N LEU A 227 -24.75 -8.64 6.22
CA LEU A 227 -24.18 -7.72 5.23
C LEU A 227 -22.65 -7.71 5.30
N SER A 228 -22.08 -7.65 6.49
CA SER A 228 -20.63 -7.62 6.68
C SER A 228 -19.96 -8.92 6.21
N ILE A 229 -20.57 -10.08 6.48
CA ILE A 229 -20.09 -11.38 5.97
C ILE A 229 -20.09 -11.40 4.44
N LYS A 230 -21.17 -10.93 3.81
CA LYS A 230 -21.26 -10.84 2.33
C LYS A 230 -20.18 -9.91 1.76
N MET A 231 -19.92 -8.79 2.42
CA MET A 231 -18.87 -7.84 2.00
C MET A 231 -17.47 -8.42 2.17
N CYS A 232 -17.18 -9.15 3.26
CA CYS A 232 -15.93 -9.88 3.44
C CYS A 232 -15.70 -10.92 2.33
N ALA A 233 -16.74 -11.70 1.98
CA ALA A 233 -16.67 -12.68 0.90
C ALA A 233 -16.38 -12.02 -0.45
N ARG A 234 -17.11 -10.95 -0.79
CA ARG A 234 -16.90 -10.15 -2.02
C ARG A 234 -15.50 -9.55 -2.08
N ALA A 235 -15.03 -8.96 -0.98
CA ALA A 235 -13.70 -8.37 -0.92
C ALA A 235 -12.60 -9.42 -1.11
N THR A 236 -12.75 -10.59 -0.48
CA THR A 236 -11.83 -11.72 -0.65
C THR A 236 -11.76 -12.18 -2.10
N GLU A 237 -12.90 -12.36 -2.76
CA GLU A 237 -12.96 -12.75 -4.17
C GLU A 237 -12.25 -11.72 -5.07
N LYS A 238 -12.50 -10.42 -4.82
CA LYS A 238 -11.86 -9.33 -5.57
C LYS A 238 -10.36 -9.29 -5.37
N LEU A 239 -9.88 -9.48 -4.14
CA LEU A 239 -8.46 -9.58 -3.84
C LEU A 239 -7.80 -10.74 -4.60
N VAL A 240 -8.41 -11.93 -4.59
CA VAL A 240 -7.89 -13.08 -5.35
C VAL A 240 -7.84 -12.78 -6.86
N GLN A 241 -8.88 -12.17 -7.42
CA GLN A 241 -8.90 -11.75 -8.83
C GLN A 241 -7.74 -10.78 -9.14
N LEU A 242 -7.51 -9.80 -8.27
CA LEU A 242 -6.46 -8.79 -8.43
C LEU A 242 -5.05 -9.38 -8.29
N PHE A 243 -4.82 -10.26 -7.31
CA PHE A 243 -3.54 -10.95 -7.17
C PHE A 243 -3.24 -11.83 -8.38
N ASN A 244 -4.23 -12.57 -8.87
CA ASN A 244 -4.09 -13.39 -10.08
C ASN A 244 -3.81 -12.54 -11.31
N ALA A 245 -4.47 -11.38 -11.45
CA ALA A 245 -4.20 -10.45 -12.53
C ALA A 245 -2.77 -9.89 -12.45
N PHE A 246 -2.32 -9.51 -11.25
CA PHE A 246 -0.97 -8.99 -11.04
C PHE A 246 0.09 -10.06 -11.36
N ASP A 247 -0.07 -11.28 -10.86
CA ASP A 247 0.87 -12.38 -11.11
C ASP A 247 0.96 -12.72 -12.59
N LYS A 248 -0.17 -12.78 -13.29
CA LYS A 248 -0.20 -13.01 -14.74
C LYS A 248 0.52 -11.93 -15.55
N GLN A 249 0.43 -10.66 -15.13
CA GLN A 249 0.98 -9.53 -15.88
C GLN A 249 2.44 -9.21 -15.54
N PHE A 250 2.82 -9.35 -14.27
CA PHE A 250 4.11 -8.88 -13.74
C PHE A 250 4.88 -9.96 -12.99
N GLY A 251 4.21 -11.04 -12.58
CA GLY A 251 4.69 -11.96 -11.57
C GLY A 251 4.65 -11.35 -10.16
N LEU A 252 4.55 -12.21 -9.15
CA LEU A 252 4.56 -11.77 -7.75
C LEU A 252 5.89 -11.13 -7.27
N ARG A 253 6.95 -11.14 -8.09
CA ARG A 253 8.25 -10.55 -7.74
C ARG A 253 8.17 -9.04 -7.54
N TYR A 254 7.38 -8.34 -8.36
CA TYR A 254 7.19 -6.88 -8.29
C TYR A 254 5.95 -6.50 -7.48
N PHE A 255 5.33 -7.48 -6.83
CA PHE A 255 4.15 -7.23 -6.02
C PHE A 255 4.51 -6.27 -4.88
N PRO A 256 3.77 -5.16 -4.70
CA PRO A 256 4.07 -4.20 -3.64
C PRO A 256 4.07 -4.93 -2.29
N ARG A 257 5.21 -4.91 -1.58
CA ARG A 257 5.41 -5.73 -0.38
C ARG A 257 4.49 -5.33 0.76
N ASN A 258 4.13 -4.05 0.83
CA ASN A 258 3.08 -3.53 1.70
C ASN A 258 1.72 -4.22 1.47
N LEU A 259 1.48 -4.77 0.28
CA LEU A 259 0.27 -5.51 -0.05
C LEU A 259 0.40 -7.03 0.13
N ILE A 260 1.60 -7.60 0.36
CA ILE A 260 1.76 -9.04 0.68
C ILE A 260 1.00 -9.39 1.96
N LYS A 261 0.83 -8.41 2.86
CA LYS A 261 0.04 -8.48 4.10
C LYS A 261 -1.46 -8.69 3.85
N VAL A 262 -1.94 -8.38 2.64
CA VAL A 262 -3.34 -8.54 2.20
C VAL A 262 -3.62 -9.98 1.73
N CYS A 263 -2.57 -10.76 1.43
CA CYS A 263 -2.74 -12.15 1.04
C CYS A 263 -3.26 -12.94 2.24
N PRO A 264 -4.50 -13.48 2.20
CA PRO A 264 -4.99 -14.29 3.29
C PRO A 264 -4.02 -15.46 3.48
N PRO A 265 -3.67 -15.83 4.73
CA PRO A 265 -2.87 -17.02 4.96
C PRO A 265 -3.57 -18.19 4.26
N ARG A 266 -2.82 -19.01 3.51
CA ARG A 266 -3.36 -20.28 2.99
C ARG A 266 -4.11 -20.95 4.14
N PRO A 267 -5.37 -21.37 3.94
CA PRO A 267 -6.12 -21.98 5.02
C PRO A 267 -5.36 -23.24 5.48
N LEU A 268 -4.80 -23.17 6.69
CA LEU A 268 -4.22 -24.32 7.39
C LEU A 268 -5.32 -25.23 7.98
N HIS A 269 -6.59 -24.89 7.76
CA HIS A 269 -7.72 -25.74 8.10
C HIS A 269 -8.68 -25.87 6.91
N PRO A 270 -9.12 -27.09 6.58
CA PRO A 270 -10.13 -27.29 5.55
C PRO A 270 -11.42 -26.56 5.96
N LEU A 271 -11.99 -25.79 5.02
CA LEU A 271 -13.35 -25.27 5.12
C LEU A 271 -14.29 -26.41 5.53
N PRO A 272 -15.26 -26.17 6.43
CA PRO A 272 -16.24 -27.18 6.78
C PRO A 272 -17.04 -27.54 5.52
N THR A 273 -16.76 -28.72 4.97
CA THR A 273 -17.59 -29.34 3.93
C THR A 273 -19.00 -29.48 4.48
N ASN A 274 -19.90 -28.65 3.98
CA ASN A 274 -21.32 -28.77 4.22
C ASN A 274 -21.79 -30.04 3.48
N LYS A 275 -21.89 -31.17 4.21
CA LYS A 275 -22.23 -32.50 3.67
C LYS A 275 -23.72 -32.67 3.31
N ASN A 276 -24.51 -31.60 3.28
CA ASN A 276 -25.97 -31.70 3.11
C ASN A 276 -26.50 -31.16 1.77
N LEU A 277 -25.70 -31.13 0.70
CA LEU A 277 -26.17 -30.68 -0.61
C LEU A 277 -25.98 -31.70 -1.75
N ILE A 278 -25.98 -33.00 -1.42
CA ILE A 278 -26.17 -34.08 -2.41
C ILE A 278 -27.12 -35.13 -1.80
N ARG A 279 -28.40 -34.78 -1.69
CA ARG A 279 -29.53 -35.71 -1.75
C ARG A 279 -30.77 -34.93 -2.19
N GLN A 280 -30.92 -34.81 -3.50
CA GLN A 280 -32.16 -34.99 -4.25
C GLN A 280 -31.80 -35.13 -5.73
#